data_AF-A0A261FWY4-F1
#
_entry.id   AF-A0A261FWY4-F1
#
_cell.length_a   1.000
_cell.length_b   1.000
_cell.length_c   1.000
_cell.angle_alpha   90.00
_cell.angle_beta   90.00
_cell.angle_gamma   90.00
#
_symmetry.space_group_name_H-M   'P 1'
#
loop_
_entity.id
_entity.type
_entity.pdbx_description
1 polymer ?
#
loop_
_entity_poly.entity_id
_entity_poly.type
_entity_poly.pdbx_seq_one_letter_code
_entity_poly.pdbx_strand_id
1 'polypeptide(L)'
;MPYTSSIKAQGDILVLDEVLAVGDEAFQRKCDDFFTEIRKDPTKTVILVTHDMNSVKKYCTRAMMIKDGEVVAIGDTETVTSRYTLANLEAEKKEQQANREKLEAEHQYPNGLNERCPILRTFPVKDAIYTSSDVFQFGVEYQFDEPGDFYLAIAMHDIRRGGITYDTGAKKIKMTQHGHHTVYFELPLKLFNNGEFRLFTSLRVPTPVDPNNTDMVAVG
;
A
#
# COMPACT_ATOMS: atom_id res chain seq x y z
N MET A 1 19.60 -25.77 -0.88
CA MET A 1 20.07 -26.24 -2.21
C MET A 1 19.04 -27.11 -2.95
N PRO A 2 17.80 -26.66 -3.28
CA PRO A 2 16.98 -27.37 -4.29
C PRO A 2 16.71 -26.59 -5.60
N TYR A 3 17.01 -25.28 -5.68
CA TYR A 3 16.48 -24.44 -6.78
C TYR A 3 17.35 -24.35 -8.04
N THR A 4 18.63 -24.75 -7.99
CA THR A 4 19.55 -24.60 -9.14
C THR A 4 19.36 -25.65 -10.23
N SER A 5 18.72 -26.78 -9.95
CA SER A 5 18.51 -27.86 -10.95
C SER A 5 17.33 -27.60 -11.90
N SER A 6 16.38 -26.73 -11.53
CA SER A 6 15.15 -26.51 -12.33
C SER A 6 15.30 -25.46 -13.44
N ILE A 7 16.36 -24.66 -13.43
CA ILE A 7 16.58 -23.56 -14.39
C ILE A 7 17.15 -24.07 -15.74
N LYS A 8 17.50 -25.36 -15.85
CA LYS A 8 17.96 -26.01 -17.10
C LYS A 8 16.90 -26.94 -17.72
N ALA A 9 15.63 -26.56 -17.72
CA ALA A 9 14.63 -27.27 -18.51
C ALA A 9 14.69 -26.77 -19.97
N GLN A 10 15.17 -27.61 -20.89
CA GLN A 10 15.22 -27.37 -22.34
C GLN A 10 13.84 -27.52 -23.01
N GLY A 11 12.75 -27.12 -22.34
CA GLY A 11 11.40 -27.14 -22.90
C GLY A 11 11.13 -25.93 -23.79
N ASP A 12 10.19 -26.03 -24.71
CA ASP A 12 9.68 -24.87 -25.47
C ASP A 12 8.69 -24.04 -24.65
N ILE A 13 8.12 -24.65 -23.61
CA ILE A 13 7.27 -24.01 -22.61
C ILE A 13 7.84 -24.30 -21.22
N LEU A 14 8.08 -23.24 -20.45
CA LEU A 14 8.52 -23.32 -19.06
C LEU A 14 7.45 -22.74 -18.14
N VAL A 15 7.16 -23.43 -17.03
CA VAL A 15 6.25 -22.92 -15.99
C VAL A 15 7.04 -22.68 -14.71
N LEU A 16 6.93 -21.49 -14.15
CA LEU A 16 7.58 -21.08 -12.92
C LEU A 16 6.50 -20.65 -11.92
N ASP A 17 6.45 -21.30 -10.77
CA ASP A 17 5.47 -21.02 -9.72
C ASP A 17 6.17 -20.50 -8.46
N GLU A 18 5.93 -19.23 -8.12
CA GLU A 18 6.46 -18.52 -6.94
C GLU A 18 7.99 -18.58 -6.70
N VAL A 19 8.76 -18.98 -7.71
CA VAL A 19 10.21 -19.24 -7.57
C VAL A 19 11.03 -17.95 -7.35
N LEU A 20 10.46 -16.77 -7.64
CA LEU A 20 11.20 -15.50 -7.66
C LEU A 20 11.14 -14.73 -6.34
N ALA A 21 10.25 -15.10 -5.42
CA ALA A 21 10.05 -14.37 -4.16
C ALA A 21 11.08 -14.75 -3.07
N VAL A 22 11.81 -15.85 -3.27
CA VAL A 22 12.72 -16.44 -2.27
C VAL A 22 14.14 -16.48 -2.85
N GLY A 23 15.05 -15.64 -2.34
CA GLY A 23 16.44 -15.68 -2.81
C GLY A 23 17.32 -14.56 -2.28
N ASP A 24 18.62 -14.85 -2.17
CA ASP A 24 19.65 -13.83 -1.97
C ASP A 24 19.83 -12.98 -3.24
N GLU A 25 20.58 -11.87 -3.14
CA GLU A 25 20.86 -10.98 -4.28
C GLU A 25 21.48 -11.74 -5.48
N ALA A 26 22.27 -12.77 -5.20
CA ALA A 26 22.90 -13.60 -6.23
C ALA A 26 21.88 -14.46 -7.01
N PHE A 27 20.84 -14.96 -6.34
CA PHE A 27 19.75 -15.69 -6.97
C PHE A 27 18.89 -14.78 -7.86
N GLN A 28 18.57 -13.58 -7.38
CA GLN A 28 17.83 -12.57 -8.15
C GLN A 28 18.56 -12.21 -9.46
N ARG A 29 19.89 -12.01 -9.41
CA ARG A 29 20.69 -11.75 -10.62
C ARG A 29 20.65 -12.92 -11.61
N LYS A 30 20.70 -14.17 -11.14
CA LYS A 30 20.58 -15.34 -12.03
C LYS A 30 19.22 -15.42 -12.70
N CYS A 31 18.14 -15.08 -11.97
CA CYS A 31 16.81 -15.00 -12.54
C CYS A 31 16.74 -13.88 -13.60
N ASP A 32 17.34 -12.72 -13.33
CA ASP A 32 17.41 -11.60 -14.28
C ASP A 32 18.09 -11.98 -15.58
N ASP A 33 19.27 -12.61 -15.49
CA ASP A 33 20.01 -13.09 -16.65
C ASP A 33 19.20 -14.12 -17.44
N PHE A 34 18.55 -15.05 -16.73
CA PHE A 34 17.72 -16.09 -17.33
C PHE A 34 16.54 -15.53 -18.14
N PHE A 35 15.74 -14.64 -17.55
CA PHE A 35 14.61 -14.02 -18.25
C PHE A 35 15.07 -13.13 -19.40
N THR A 36 16.20 -12.45 -19.24
CA THR A 36 16.76 -11.59 -20.29
C THR A 36 17.18 -12.41 -21.51
N GLU A 37 17.81 -13.57 -21.30
CA GLU A 37 18.19 -14.47 -22.40
C GLU A 37 16.98 -15.14 -23.04
N ILE A 38 16.03 -15.65 -22.27
CA ILE A 38 14.83 -16.27 -22.84
C ILE A 38 14.00 -15.27 -23.63
N ARG A 39 13.90 -14.02 -23.18
CA ARG A 39 13.14 -12.99 -23.89
C ARG A 39 13.70 -12.69 -25.30
N LYS A 40 14.98 -13.00 -25.55
CA LYS A 40 15.59 -12.88 -26.88
C LYS A 40 15.26 -14.05 -27.80
N ASP A 41 14.82 -15.19 -27.27
CA ASP A 41 14.50 -16.39 -28.02
C ASP A 41 12.98 -16.48 -28.30
N PRO A 42 12.52 -16.21 -29.54
CA PRO A 42 11.10 -16.26 -29.88
C PRO A 42 10.51 -17.67 -29.88
N THR A 43 11.33 -18.72 -29.79
CA THR A 43 10.88 -20.12 -29.76
C THR A 43 10.49 -20.58 -28.35
N LYS A 44 10.78 -19.76 -27.33
CA LYS A 44 10.57 -20.10 -25.92
C LYS A 44 9.41 -19.31 -25.35
N THR A 45 8.53 -20.02 -24.65
CA THR A 45 7.41 -19.44 -23.89
C THR A 45 7.64 -19.70 -22.40
N VAL A 46 7.48 -18.67 -21.58
CA VAL A 46 7.54 -18.80 -20.11
C VAL A 46 6.22 -18.36 -19.51
N ILE A 47 5.67 -19.22 -18.66
CA ILE A 47 4.51 -18.94 -17.84
C ILE A 47 5.01 -18.72 -16.42
N LEU A 48 4.87 -17.50 -15.92
CA LEU A 48 5.19 -17.14 -14.55
C LEU A 48 3.89 -17.01 -13.75
N VAL A 49 3.78 -17.78 -12.67
CA VAL A 49 2.71 -17.70 -11.68
C VAL A 49 3.30 -17.03 -10.43
N THR A 50 2.76 -15.86 -10.07
CA THR A 50 3.24 -15.09 -8.92
C THR A 50 2.18 -14.09 -8.47
N HIS A 51 2.22 -13.76 -7.17
CA HIS A 51 1.46 -12.66 -6.58
C HIS A 51 2.24 -11.33 -6.59
N ASP A 52 3.53 -11.32 -6.98
CA ASP A 52 4.34 -10.11 -7.06
C ASP A 52 4.17 -9.40 -8.42
N MET A 53 3.45 -8.27 -8.40
CA MET A 53 3.19 -7.46 -9.58
C MET A 53 4.46 -6.82 -10.16
N ASN A 54 5.55 -6.65 -9.40
CA ASN A 54 6.81 -6.14 -9.97
C ASN A 54 7.48 -7.18 -10.85
N SER A 55 7.53 -8.44 -10.41
CA SER A 55 8.00 -9.55 -11.23
C SER A 55 7.19 -9.66 -12.53
N VAL A 56 5.86 -9.51 -12.45
CA VAL A 56 4.99 -9.48 -13.65
C VAL A 56 5.37 -8.32 -14.57
N LYS A 57 5.51 -7.09 -14.04
CA LYS A 57 5.90 -5.91 -14.84
C LYS A 57 7.30 -6.02 -15.44
N LYS A 58 8.23 -6.69 -14.74
CA LYS A 58 9.65 -6.80 -15.13
C LYS A 58 9.87 -7.89 -16.18
N TYR A 59 9.30 -9.07 -15.99
CA TYR A 59 9.63 -10.26 -16.80
C TYR A 59 8.57 -10.61 -17.84
N CYS A 60 7.29 -10.29 -17.61
CA CYS A 60 6.21 -10.71 -18.49
C CYS A 60 5.96 -9.68 -19.61
N THR A 61 5.54 -10.18 -20.78
CA THR A 61 5.05 -9.35 -21.89
C THR A 61 3.53 -9.23 -21.92
N ARG A 62 2.83 -10.20 -21.31
CA ARG A 62 1.39 -10.26 -21.13
C ARG A 62 1.07 -10.82 -19.75
N ALA A 63 -0.06 -10.45 -19.19
CA ALA A 63 -0.53 -10.95 -17.91
C ALA A 63 -1.96 -11.47 -17.98
N MET A 64 -2.26 -12.41 -17.11
CA MET A 64 -3.60 -12.97 -16.88
C MET A 64 -3.86 -12.97 -15.38
N MET A 65 -4.99 -12.36 -14.98
CA MET A 65 -5.46 -12.38 -13.60
C MET A 65 -6.53 -13.46 -13.48
N ILE A 66 -6.31 -14.38 -12.54
CA ILE A 66 -7.25 -15.44 -12.17
C ILE A 66 -7.79 -15.13 -10.78
N LYS A 67 -9.10 -15.22 -10.61
CA LYS A 67 -9.77 -15.08 -9.31
C LYS A 67 -10.88 -16.13 -9.22
N ASP A 68 -10.96 -16.83 -8.10
CA ASP A 68 -12.00 -17.85 -7.85
C ASP A 68 -12.10 -18.92 -8.97
N GLY A 69 -10.96 -19.24 -9.61
CA GLY A 69 -10.89 -20.21 -10.72
C GLY A 69 -11.25 -19.65 -12.10
N GLU A 70 -11.62 -18.37 -12.20
CA GLU A 70 -12.01 -17.72 -13.45
C GLU A 70 -10.99 -16.68 -13.91
N VAL A 71 -10.87 -16.50 -15.24
CA VAL A 71 -10.03 -15.46 -15.83
C VAL A 71 -10.77 -14.13 -15.80
N VAL A 72 -10.37 -13.24 -14.89
CA VAL A 72 -11.01 -11.93 -14.69
C VAL A 72 -10.42 -10.85 -15.60
N ALA A 73 -9.14 -10.98 -15.96
CA ALA A 73 -8.50 -10.07 -16.90
C ALA A 73 -7.36 -10.76 -17.65
N ILE A 74 -7.15 -10.37 -18.91
CA ILE A 74 -6.00 -10.78 -19.73
C ILE A 74 -5.60 -9.62 -20.62
N GLY A 75 -4.30 -9.34 -20.73
CA GLY A 75 -3.85 -8.19 -21.51
C GLY A 75 -2.40 -7.81 -21.29
N ASP A 76 -2.11 -6.52 -21.46
CA ASP A 76 -0.84 -5.92 -21.10
C ASP A 76 -0.61 -5.99 -19.58
N THR A 77 0.66 -6.05 -19.20
CA THR A 77 1.05 -6.23 -17.80
C THR A 77 0.63 -5.05 -16.94
N GLU A 78 0.68 -3.82 -17.45
CA GLU A 78 0.34 -2.61 -16.71
C GLU A 78 -1.14 -2.55 -16.33
N THR A 79 -2.04 -2.80 -17.28
CA THR A 79 -3.49 -2.82 -17.06
C THR A 79 -3.89 -3.93 -16.11
N VAL A 80 -3.38 -5.15 -16.31
CA VAL A 80 -3.76 -6.32 -15.48
C VAL A 80 -3.24 -6.17 -14.05
N THR A 81 -2.00 -5.73 -13.88
CA THR A 81 -1.42 -5.50 -12.53
C THR A 81 -2.14 -4.38 -11.80
N SER A 82 -2.54 -3.30 -12.50
CA SER A 82 -3.33 -2.21 -11.90
C SER A 82 -4.72 -2.68 -11.44
N ARG A 83 -5.40 -3.51 -12.25
CA ARG A 83 -6.68 -4.14 -11.86
C ARG A 83 -6.54 -5.05 -10.65
N TYR A 84 -5.46 -5.83 -10.58
CA TYR A 84 -5.16 -6.68 -9.43
C TYR A 84 -4.98 -5.84 -8.16
N THR A 85 -4.18 -4.77 -8.21
CA THR A 85 -3.99 -3.85 -7.07
C THR A 85 -5.32 -3.23 -6.61
N LEU A 86 -6.17 -2.76 -7.54
CA LEU A 86 -7.48 -2.20 -7.18
C LEU A 86 -8.39 -3.24 -6.50
N ALA A 87 -8.44 -4.45 -7.03
CA ALA A 87 -9.26 -5.53 -6.46
C ALA A 87 -8.83 -5.89 -5.03
N ASN A 88 -7.53 -5.87 -4.73
CA ASN A 88 -7.01 -6.11 -3.39
C ASN A 88 -7.39 -4.97 -2.44
N LEU A 89 -7.25 -3.71 -2.88
CA LEU A 89 -7.66 -2.55 -2.08
C LEU A 89 -9.16 -2.57 -1.75
N GLU A 90 -10.01 -2.99 -2.69
CA GLU A 90 -11.44 -3.13 -2.45
C GLU A 90 -11.76 -4.23 -1.44
N ALA A 91 -11.05 -5.36 -1.50
CA ALA A 91 -11.21 -6.45 -0.54
C ALA A 91 -10.82 -6.02 0.87
N GLU A 92 -9.66 -5.35 1.02
CA GLU A 92 -9.20 -4.80 2.30
C GLU A 92 -10.20 -3.81 2.90
N LYS A 93 -10.76 -2.89 2.08
CA LYS A 93 -11.77 -1.92 2.53
C LYS A 93 -13.03 -2.61 3.07
N LYS A 94 -13.51 -3.66 2.40
CA LYS A 94 -14.70 -4.41 2.85
C LYS A 94 -14.45 -5.14 4.17
N GLU A 95 -13.27 -5.74 4.32
CA GLU A 95 -12.88 -6.42 5.56
C GLU A 95 -12.77 -5.42 6.72
N GLN A 96 -12.14 -4.27 6.49
CA GLN A 96 -12.03 -3.20 7.49
C GLN A 96 -13.40 -2.66 7.91
N GLN A 97 -14.32 -2.46 6.94
CA GLN A 97 -15.68 -2.02 7.22
C GLN A 97 -16.44 -3.05 8.07
N ALA A 98 -16.39 -4.33 7.71
CA ALA A 98 -17.04 -5.40 8.46
C ALA A 98 -16.47 -5.55 9.88
N ASN A 99 -15.15 -5.43 10.03
CA ASN A 99 -14.50 -5.46 11.35
C ASN A 99 -14.93 -4.26 12.21
N ARG A 100 -15.04 -3.08 11.60
CA ARG A 100 -15.51 -1.87 12.30
C ARG A 100 -16.94 -2.03 12.80
N GLU A 101 -17.86 -2.47 11.94
CA GLU A 101 -19.27 -2.70 12.31
C GLU A 101 -19.39 -3.70 13.46
N LYS A 102 -18.57 -4.75 13.46
CA LYS A 102 -18.50 -5.72 14.55
C LYS A 102 -18.01 -5.09 15.85
N LEU A 103 -16.92 -4.31 15.82
CA LEU A 103 -16.37 -3.63 16.98
C LEU A 103 -17.35 -2.61 17.56
N GLU A 104 -18.04 -1.84 16.70
CA GLU A 104 -19.09 -0.90 17.11
C GLU A 104 -20.24 -1.61 17.84
N ALA A 105 -20.70 -2.76 17.34
CA ALA A 105 -21.72 -3.57 18.02
C ALA A 105 -21.25 -4.08 19.39
N GLU A 106 -19.96 -4.37 19.54
CA GLU A 106 -19.31 -4.77 20.79
C GLU A 106 -18.92 -3.59 21.70
N HIS A 107 -19.26 -2.34 21.32
CA HIS A 107 -18.85 -1.10 22.00
C HIS A 107 -17.32 -1.00 22.19
N GLN A 108 -16.55 -1.54 21.24
CA GLN A 108 -15.11 -1.48 21.21
C GLN A 108 -14.61 -0.55 20.11
N TYR A 109 -13.41 0.00 20.32
CA TYR A 109 -12.75 0.84 19.33
C TYR A 109 -11.78 0.00 18.48
N PRO A 110 -11.65 0.32 17.17
CA PRO A 110 -10.55 -0.20 16.35
C PRO A 110 -9.19 0.10 16.96
N ASN A 111 -8.21 -0.76 16.69
CA ASN A 111 -6.81 -0.54 17.11
C ASN A 111 -6.33 0.85 16.69
N GLY A 112 -5.85 1.64 17.65
CA GLY A 112 -5.39 3.02 17.42
C GLY A 112 -6.43 4.09 17.74
N LEU A 113 -7.70 3.74 17.92
CA LEU A 113 -8.79 4.63 18.35
C LEU A 113 -9.17 4.36 19.82
N ASN A 114 -9.89 5.30 20.43
CA ASN A 114 -10.37 5.19 21.81
C ASN A 114 -11.48 6.21 22.08
N GLU A 115 -11.99 6.24 23.32
CA GLU A 115 -13.07 7.17 23.73
C GLU A 115 -12.73 8.64 23.52
N ARG A 116 -11.45 9.05 23.63
CA ARG A 116 -11.03 10.45 23.43
C ARG A 116 -11.05 10.85 21.96
N CYS A 117 -10.84 9.87 21.05
CA CYS A 117 -10.87 10.07 19.62
C CYS A 117 -11.53 8.84 18.97
N PRO A 118 -12.88 8.78 18.98
CA PRO A 118 -13.62 7.62 18.52
C PRO A 118 -13.60 7.49 17.00
N ILE A 119 -13.36 8.60 16.29
CA ILE A 119 -13.24 8.67 14.85
C ILE A 119 -11.89 9.29 14.53
N LEU A 120 -11.06 8.56 13.81
CA LEU A 120 -9.94 9.07 13.04
C LEU A 120 -9.77 8.15 11.84
N ARG A 121 -10.02 8.66 10.64
CA ARG A 121 -9.81 7.90 9.41
C ARG A 121 -9.30 8.78 8.29
N THR A 122 -8.46 8.18 7.46
CA THR A 122 -7.92 8.84 6.28
C THR A 122 -8.38 8.11 5.02
N PHE A 123 -8.86 8.86 4.05
CA PHE A 123 -9.45 8.30 2.83
C PHE A 123 -9.05 9.12 1.59
N PRO A 124 -8.83 8.47 0.44
CA PRO A 124 -8.58 9.18 -0.81
C PRO A 124 -9.86 9.92 -1.24
N VAL A 125 -9.71 11.13 -1.80
CA VAL A 125 -10.84 11.89 -2.35
C VAL A 125 -11.24 11.35 -3.74
N LYS A 126 -10.29 10.78 -4.47
CA LYS A 126 -10.48 10.21 -5.81
C LYS A 126 -9.94 8.78 -5.87
N ASP A 127 -9.33 8.41 -6.99
CA ASP A 127 -8.73 7.10 -7.24
C ASP A 127 -7.62 6.78 -6.24
N ALA A 128 -7.22 5.52 -6.17
CA ALA A 128 -6.08 5.07 -5.35
C ALA A 128 -4.79 4.85 -6.17
N ILE A 129 -4.86 5.03 -7.50
CA ILE A 129 -3.74 4.88 -8.43
C ILE A 129 -3.46 6.23 -9.06
N TYR A 130 -2.21 6.67 -8.98
CA TYR A 130 -1.75 7.95 -9.47
C TYR A 130 -0.44 7.81 -10.24
N THR A 131 -0.17 8.80 -11.07
CA THR A 131 1.12 9.01 -11.71
C THR A 131 1.93 10.06 -10.93
N SER A 132 3.25 10.08 -11.11
CA SER A 132 4.12 11.04 -10.43
C SER A 132 3.88 12.50 -10.83
N SER A 133 3.18 12.75 -11.94
CA SER A 133 2.74 14.08 -12.33
C SER A 133 1.50 14.57 -11.57
N ASP A 134 0.79 13.68 -10.89
CA ASP A 134 -0.47 14.00 -10.23
C ASP A 134 -0.28 14.60 -8.83
N VAL A 135 -1.37 15.17 -8.31
CA VAL A 135 -1.50 15.61 -6.92
C VAL A 135 -2.48 14.68 -6.24
N PHE A 136 -2.02 13.99 -5.19
CA PHE A 136 -2.88 13.14 -4.39
C PHE A 136 -3.71 14.00 -3.43
N GLN A 137 -5.03 13.84 -3.48
CA GLN A 137 -5.98 14.51 -2.60
C GLN A 137 -6.59 13.49 -1.63
N PHE A 138 -6.52 13.77 -0.34
CA PHE A 138 -7.08 12.90 0.70
C PHE A 138 -7.80 13.70 1.79
N GLY A 139 -8.82 13.09 2.36
CA GLY A 139 -9.55 13.61 3.52
C GLY A 139 -9.13 12.90 4.79
N VAL A 140 -9.07 13.63 5.89
CA VAL A 140 -8.96 13.11 7.25
C VAL A 140 -10.25 13.51 7.96
N GLU A 141 -11.03 12.52 8.36
CA GLU A 141 -12.17 12.71 9.26
C GLU A 141 -11.75 12.36 10.67
N TYR A 142 -12.10 13.23 11.62
CA TYR A 142 -11.83 13.02 13.03
C TYR A 142 -13.00 13.44 13.90
N GLN A 143 -13.06 12.90 15.12
CA GLN A 143 -13.85 13.43 16.22
C GLN A 143 -12.93 13.66 17.43
N PHE A 144 -12.90 14.89 17.92
CA PHE A 144 -12.13 15.25 19.11
C PHE A 144 -12.80 16.39 19.88
N ASP A 145 -13.34 16.05 21.05
CA ASP A 145 -14.21 16.94 21.83
C ASP A 145 -13.49 17.61 23.01
N GLU A 146 -12.27 17.16 23.35
CA GLU A 146 -11.52 17.73 24.47
C GLU A 146 -11.08 19.17 24.19
N PRO A 147 -11.17 20.08 25.17
CA PRO A 147 -10.73 21.45 24.98
C PRO A 147 -9.20 21.55 24.90
N GLY A 148 -8.72 22.53 24.14
CA GLY A 148 -7.28 22.87 24.07
C GLY A 148 -6.68 22.66 22.68
N ASP A 149 -5.39 22.90 22.56
CA ASP A 149 -4.70 22.74 21.28
C ASP A 149 -4.54 21.26 20.92
N PHE A 150 -4.82 20.91 19.67
CA PHE A 150 -4.51 19.59 19.13
C PHE A 150 -4.03 19.70 17.69
N TYR A 151 -3.37 18.65 17.23
CA TYR A 151 -2.66 18.61 15.97
C TYR A 151 -2.94 17.31 15.24
N LEU A 152 -2.95 17.38 13.92
CA LEU A 152 -2.87 16.20 13.06
C LEU A 152 -1.43 16.05 12.59
N ALA A 153 -0.90 14.84 12.68
CA ALA A 153 0.37 14.48 12.07
C ALA A 153 0.14 13.40 11.03
N ILE A 154 0.70 13.62 9.84
CA ILE A 154 0.53 12.77 8.68
C ILE A 154 1.89 12.14 8.36
N ALA A 155 1.90 10.82 8.30
CA ALA A 155 3.07 10.04 7.91
C ALA A 155 2.73 9.18 6.70
N MET A 156 3.67 9.04 5.78
CA MET A 156 3.53 8.17 4.61
C MET A 156 4.68 7.18 4.57
N HIS A 157 4.34 5.90 4.52
CA HIS A 157 5.29 4.80 4.56
C HIS A 157 5.30 4.09 3.21
N ASP A 158 6.50 3.79 2.71
CA ASP A 158 6.67 2.89 1.57
C ASP A 158 6.49 1.45 2.09
N ILE A 159 5.40 0.80 1.71
CA ILE A 159 5.09 -0.54 2.22
C ILE A 159 5.99 -1.63 1.63
N ARG A 160 6.69 -1.33 0.53
CA ARG A 160 7.52 -2.32 -0.17
C ARG A 160 8.97 -2.25 0.25
N ARG A 161 9.52 -1.05 0.29
CA ARG A 161 10.92 -0.82 0.67
C ARG A 161 11.09 -0.65 2.18
N GLY A 162 9.99 -0.39 2.87
CA GLY A 162 9.99 -0.05 4.28
C GLY A 162 10.47 1.38 4.53
N GLY A 163 10.11 1.91 5.69
CA GLY A 163 10.52 3.22 6.16
C GLY A 163 9.48 4.33 5.93
N ILE A 164 9.74 5.45 6.58
CA ILE A 164 8.90 6.65 6.55
C ILE A 164 9.42 7.54 5.42
N THR A 165 8.65 7.64 4.33
CA THR A 165 9.00 8.45 3.16
C THR A 165 8.68 9.92 3.38
N TYR A 166 7.65 10.21 4.17
CA TYR A 166 7.25 11.56 4.53
C TYR A 166 6.63 11.59 5.93
N ASP A 167 6.95 12.61 6.71
CA ASP A 167 6.34 12.87 8.02
C ASP A 167 6.23 14.38 8.24
N THR A 168 5.03 14.85 8.56
CA THR A 168 4.81 16.26 8.90
C THR A 168 5.46 16.62 10.23
N GLY A 169 5.70 15.65 11.11
CA GLY A 169 6.08 15.84 12.49
C GLY A 169 4.87 16.22 13.37
N ALA A 170 5.14 16.29 14.66
CA ALA A 170 4.16 16.34 15.74
C ALA A 170 3.26 17.59 15.81
N LYS A 171 3.73 18.75 15.35
CA LYS A 171 3.07 20.06 15.59
C LYS A 171 2.80 20.91 14.36
N LYS A 172 2.95 20.35 13.15
CA LYS A 172 2.88 21.17 11.93
C LYS A 172 1.47 21.53 11.50
N ILE A 173 0.47 20.76 11.90
CA ILE A 173 -0.91 20.97 11.44
C ILE A 173 -1.82 21.12 12.66
N LYS A 174 -1.90 22.35 13.19
CA LYS A 174 -2.78 22.71 14.32
C LYS A 174 -4.23 22.76 13.84
N MET A 175 -5.12 22.05 14.52
CA MET A 175 -6.55 22.13 14.29
C MET A 175 -7.18 23.21 15.17
N THR A 176 -8.24 23.84 14.68
CA THR A 176 -8.96 24.92 15.37
C THR A 176 -10.41 24.59 15.68
N GLN A 177 -10.93 23.50 15.12
CA GLN A 177 -12.34 23.10 15.24
C GLN A 177 -12.42 21.79 16.03
N HIS A 178 -13.11 21.81 17.16
CA HIS A 178 -13.41 20.63 17.98
C HIS A 178 -14.73 20.00 17.57
N GLY A 179 -14.90 18.72 17.89
CA GLY A 179 -16.04 17.91 17.46
C GLY A 179 -15.71 17.05 16.24
N HIS A 180 -16.75 16.66 15.52
CA HIS A 180 -16.64 15.83 14.31
C HIS A 180 -16.44 16.72 13.08
N HIS A 181 -15.26 16.63 12.46
CA HIS A 181 -14.90 17.41 11.27
C HIS A 181 -14.14 16.58 10.25
N THR A 182 -14.14 17.07 9.01
CA THR A 182 -13.34 16.51 7.91
C THR A 182 -12.46 17.60 7.32
N VAL A 183 -11.17 17.31 7.19
CA VAL A 183 -10.16 18.22 6.64
C VAL A 183 -9.51 17.58 5.42
N TYR A 184 -9.28 18.36 4.36
CA TYR A 184 -8.71 17.88 3.12
C TYR A 184 -7.27 18.37 2.94
N PHE A 185 -6.42 17.49 2.42
CA PHE A 185 -5.02 17.72 2.17
C PHE A 185 -4.66 17.38 0.73
N GLU A 186 -3.61 18.03 0.22
CA GLU A 186 -3.04 17.80 -1.09
C GLU A 186 -1.55 17.48 -0.99
N LEU A 187 -1.11 16.42 -1.66
CA LEU A 187 0.27 15.97 -1.68
C LEU A 187 0.77 15.84 -3.14
N PRO A 188 1.69 16.72 -3.58
CA PRO A 188 2.31 16.59 -4.89
C PRO A 188 3.16 15.33 -4.99
N LEU A 189 2.94 14.49 -6.00
CA LEU A 189 3.60 13.19 -6.10
C LEU A 189 4.97 13.21 -6.83
N LYS A 190 5.42 14.37 -7.29
CA LYS A 190 6.65 14.54 -8.10
C LYS A 190 7.93 14.10 -7.40
N LEU A 191 7.93 14.06 -6.07
CA LEU A 191 9.08 13.68 -5.26
C LEU A 191 9.11 12.18 -4.93
N PHE A 192 8.07 11.44 -5.32
CA PHE A 192 7.93 10.02 -5.01
C PHE A 192 8.33 9.17 -6.20
N ASN A 193 9.05 8.09 -5.89
CA ASN A 193 9.28 7.03 -6.85
C ASN A 193 8.02 6.18 -6.98
N ASN A 194 7.92 5.42 -8.08
CA ASN A 194 6.89 4.40 -8.21
C ASN A 194 6.98 3.40 -7.05
N GLY A 195 5.86 3.13 -6.40
CA GLY A 195 5.78 2.33 -5.20
C GLY A 195 4.35 2.22 -4.69
N GLU A 196 4.19 1.45 -3.63
CA GLU A 196 2.94 1.39 -2.89
C GLU A 196 3.16 2.08 -1.56
N PHE A 197 2.24 2.97 -1.21
CA PHE A 197 2.37 3.83 -0.04
C PHE A 197 1.16 3.65 0.85
N ARG A 198 1.40 3.63 2.16
CA ARG A 198 0.34 3.69 3.17
C ARG A 198 0.46 5.02 3.90
N LEU A 199 -0.66 5.73 3.98
CA LEU A 199 -0.75 6.99 4.68
C LEU A 199 -1.39 6.73 6.05
N PHE A 200 -0.75 7.25 7.09
CA PHE A 200 -1.19 7.20 8.47
C PHE A 200 -1.49 8.61 8.94
N THR A 201 -2.53 8.76 9.74
CA THR A 201 -2.81 10.02 10.41
C THR A 201 -2.93 9.78 11.90
N SER A 202 -2.25 10.62 12.67
CA SER A 202 -2.33 10.58 14.13
C SER A 202 -2.86 11.90 14.66
N LEU A 203 -3.76 11.80 15.64
CA LEU A 203 -4.21 12.93 16.43
C LEU A 203 -3.32 13.07 17.66
N ARG A 204 -2.81 14.28 17.89
CA ARG A 204 -1.80 14.57 18.90
C ARG A 204 -2.18 15.78 19.74
N VAL A 205 -1.86 15.73 21.02
CA VAL A 205 -2.07 16.84 21.98
C VAL A 205 -0.74 17.27 22.59
N PRO A 206 -0.54 18.55 22.97
CA PRO A 206 0.66 18.99 23.67
C PRO A 206 0.95 18.14 24.91
N THR A 207 2.22 17.76 25.08
CA THR A 207 2.67 17.16 26.33
C THR A 207 2.57 18.17 27.49
N PRO A 208 2.08 17.77 28.67
CA PRO A 208 2.06 18.65 29.85
C PRO A 208 3.46 19.06 30.33
N VAL A 209 4.47 18.22 30.06
CA VAL A 209 5.84 18.38 30.58
C VAL A 209 6.69 19.28 29.68
N ASP A 210 6.50 19.23 28.36
CA ASP A 210 7.24 20.02 27.40
C ASP A 210 6.30 20.64 26.34
N PRO A 211 6.10 21.97 26.33
CA PRO A 211 5.27 22.65 25.35
C PRO A 211 5.79 22.54 23.91
N ASN A 212 6.97 21.95 23.65
CA ASN A 212 7.48 21.69 22.30
C ASN A 212 7.16 20.28 21.79
N ASN A 213 6.73 19.36 22.66
CA ASN A 213 6.39 17.99 22.32
C ASN A 213 4.87 17.72 22.32
N THR A 214 4.48 16.57 21.80
CA THR A 214 3.08 16.09 21.78
C THR A 214 3.00 14.62 22.12
N ASP A 215 1.90 14.24 22.77
CA ASP A 215 1.49 12.85 22.93
C ASP A 215 0.50 12.46 21.85
N MET A 216 0.62 11.22 21.35
CA MET A 216 -0.33 10.65 20.43
C MET A 216 -1.57 10.17 21.19
N VAL A 217 -2.73 10.67 20.79
CA VAL A 217 -4.04 10.28 21.35
C VAL A 217 -4.63 9.14 20.55
N ALA A 218 -4.56 9.22 19.22
CA ALA A 218 -5.09 8.20 18.32
C ALA A 218 -4.29 8.15 17.02
N VAL A 219 -4.39 7.01 16.32
CA VAL A 219 -3.84 6.79 14.99
C VAL A 219 -4.83 6.01 14.14
N GLY A 220 -4.98 6.43 12.88
CA GLY A 220 -5.85 5.83 11.87
C GLY A 220 -5.23 5.85 10.49
#